data_AF-A0A392TUX1-F1
#
_entry.id   AF-A0A392TUX1-F1
#
_cell.length_a   1.000
_cell.length_b   1.000
_cell.length_c   1.000
_cell.angle_alpha   90.00
_cell.angle_beta   90.00
_cell.angle_gamma   90.00
#
_symmetry.space_group_name_H-M   'P 1'
#
loop_
_entity.id
_entity.type
_entity.pdbx_description
1 polymer ?
#
loop_
_entity_poly.entity_id
_entity_poly.type
_entity_poly.pdbx_seq_one_letter_code
_entity_poly.pdbx_strand_id
1 'polypeptide(L)'
;AFDGDDPAGWISRAEVYFRVHNTLPAVKVSLAQLCMEGPTIHFFNSLLGEDEDLSWEGLKEALLKRYGGHGEGDVYEQLSELKQE
;
A
#
# COMPACT_ATOMS: atom_id res chain seq x y z
N ALA A 1 -6.45 8.01 6.47
CA ALA A 1 -5.14 8.42 5.95
C ALA A 1 -4.04 7.49 6.43
N PHE A 2 -2.84 7.59 5.87
CA PHE A 2 -1.63 6.84 6.21
C PHE A 2 -0.48 7.80 6.49
N ASP A 3 0.02 7.76 7.71
CA ASP A 3 1.13 8.58 8.22
C ASP A 3 2.45 7.80 8.34
N GLY A 4 2.43 6.49 8.04
CA GLY A 4 3.58 5.60 8.12
C GLY A 4 3.48 4.55 9.23
N ASP A 5 2.48 4.67 10.12
CA ASP A 5 2.22 3.69 11.18
C ASP A 5 1.33 2.53 10.68
N ASP A 6 1.67 1.30 11.05
CA ASP A 6 0.95 0.07 10.70
C ASP A 6 0.55 -0.05 9.20
N PRO A 7 1.52 -0.29 8.30
CA PRO A 7 1.23 -0.41 6.86
C PRO A 7 0.30 -1.59 6.56
N ALA A 8 0.40 -2.70 7.29
CA ALA A 8 -0.45 -3.87 7.07
C ALA A 8 -1.93 -3.56 7.37
N GLY A 9 -2.23 -2.95 8.53
CA GLY A 9 -3.59 -2.56 8.87
C GLY A 9 -4.15 -1.46 7.97
N TRP A 10 -3.31 -0.56 7.43
CA TRP A 10 -3.74 0.39 6.42
C TRP A 10 -4.09 -0.28 5.09
N ILE A 11 -3.25 -1.22 4.61
CA ILE A 11 -3.48 -1.99 3.39
C ILE A 11 -4.80 -2.76 3.48
N SER A 12 -5.04 -3.50 4.58
CA SER A 12 -6.30 -4.25 4.77
C SER A 12 -7.53 -3.37 4.64
N ARG A 13 -7.50 -2.17 5.25
CA ARG A 13 -8.62 -1.21 5.15
C ARG A 13 -8.81 -0.70 3.73
N ALA A 14 -7.72 -0.41 3.02
CA ALA A 14 -7.78 0.02 1.62
C ALA A 14 -8.35 -1.08 0.71
N GLU A 15 -7.98 -2.35 0.93
CA GLU A 15 -8.52 -3.47 0.15
C GLU A 15 -10.02 -3.67 0.36
N VAL A 16 -10.49 -3.56 1.61
CA VAL A 16 -11.93 -3.57 1.91
C VAL A 16 -12.64 -2.42 1.21
N TYR A 17 -12.08 -1.20 1.24
CA TYR A 17 -12.64 -0.05 0.55
C TYR A 17 -12.74 -0.30 -0.96
N PHE A 18 -11.66 -0.75 -1.60
CA PHE A 18 -11.64 -1.03 -3.04
C PHE A 18 -12.63 -2.12 -3.43
N ARG A 19 -12.78 -3.16 -2.59
CA ARG A 19 -13.74 -4.24 -2.80
C ARG A 19 -15.18 -3.75 -2.72
N VAL A 20 -15.50 -2.96 -1.69
CA VAL A 20 -16.85 -2.40 -1.49
C VAL A 20 -17.24 -1.42 -2.61
N HIS A 21 -16.29 -0.60 -3.06
CA HIS A 21 -16.52 0.42 -4.09
C HIS A 21 -16.26 -0.07 -5.53
N ASN A 22 -15.95 -1.35 -5.72
CA ASN A 22 -15.57 -1.94 -7.01
C ASN A 22 -14.53 -1.10 -7.77
N THR A 23 -13.51 -0.66 -7.04
CA THR A 23 -12.50 0.28 -7.55
C THR A 23 -11.63 -0.39 -8.60
N LEU A 24 -11.53 0.25 -9.78
CA LEU A 24 -10.71 -0.23 -10.88
C LEU A 24 -9.22 -0.25 -10.49
N PRO A 25 -8.44 -1.28 -10.88
CA PRO A 25 -7.02 -1.36 -10.57
C PRO A 25 -6.23 -0.11 -10.95
N ALA A 26 -6.56 0.49 -12.10
CA ALA A 26 -5.91 1.68 -12.64
C ALA A 26 -6.04 2.94 -11.76
N VAL A 27 -7.01 3.00 -10.84
CA VAL A 27 -7.20 4.17 -9.96
C VAL A 27 -6.90 3.91 -8.49
N LYS A 28 -6.61 2.65 -8.12
CA LYS A 28 -6.31 2.29 -6.71
C LYS A 28 -5.11 3.06 -6.17
N VAL A 29 -4.05 3.17 -6.95
CA VAL A 29 -2.81 3.86 -6.55
C VAL A 29 -3.03 5.37 -6.44
N SER A 30 -3.79 5.97 -7.35
CA SER A 30 -4.15 7.40 -7.25
C SER A 30 -5.00 7.69 -6.00
N LEU A 31 -5.94 6.80 -5.66
CA LEU A 31 -6.75 6.93 -4.44
C LEU A 31 -5.92 6.73 -3.17
N ALA A 32 -4.97 5.80 -3.20
CA ALA A 32 -4.01 5.58 -2.14
C ALA A 32 -3.16 6.84 -1.90
N GLN A 33 -2.68 7.48 -2.96
CA GLN A 33 -1.89 8.71 -2.87
C GLN A 33 -2.66 9.85 -2.15
N LEU A 34 -3.96 9.98 -2.40
CA LEU A 34 -4.82 10.96 -1.70
C LEU A 34 -4.93 10.70 -0.19
N CYS A 35 -4.70 9.46 0.24
CA CYS A 35 -4.76 9.08 1.64
C CYS A 35 -3.43 9.26 2.37
N MET A 36 -2.36 9.71 1.70
CA MET A 36 -1.03 9.86 2.31
C MET A 36 -0.91 11.16 3.10
N GLU A 37 -0.30 11.08 4.28
CA GLU A 37 -0.13 12.23 5.18
C GLU A 37 1.32 12.39 5.67
N GLY A 38 1.77 13.64 5.74
CA GLY A 38 3.08 13.99 6.28
C GLY A 38 4.24 13.41 5.45
N PRO A 39 5.24 12.78 6.08
CA PRO A 39 6.46 12.35 5.38
C PRO A 39 6.24 11.20 4.38
N THR A 40 5.12 10.48 4.43
CA THR A 40 4.79 9.40 3.47
C THR A 40 4.53 9.95 2.06
N ILE A 41 4.04 11.20 1.95
CA ILE A 41 3.78 11.87 0.66
C ILE A 41 5.05 11.94 -0.19
N HIS A 42 6.20 12.28 0.42
CA HIS A 42 7.46 12.37 -0.30
C HIS A 42 7.90 11.02 -0.85
N PHE A 43 7.75 9.96 -0.06
CA PHE A 43 8.06 8.60 -0.52
C PHE A 43 7.16 8.17 -1.67
N PHE A 44 5.85 8.42 -1.58
CA PHE A 44 4.91 8.09 -2.64
C PHE A 44 5.21 8.81 -3.95
N ASN A 45 5.50 10.12 -3.87
CA ASN A 45 5.83 10.90 -5.06
C ASN A 45 7.14 10.41 -5.70
N SER A 46 8.14 9.99 -4.91
CA SER A 46 9.34 9.35 -5.44
C SER A 46 9.02 8.04 -6.14
N LEU A 47 8.22 7.17 -5.51
CA LEU A 47 7.86 5.85 -6.06
C LEU A 47 7.10 5.97 -7.38
N LEU A 48 6.15 6.91 -7.47
CA LEU A 48 5.39 7.19 -8.69
C LEU A 48 6.24 7.86 -9.78
N GLY A 49 7.27 8.62 -9.39
CA GLY A 49 8.22 9.19 -10.34
C GLY A 49 9.19 8.16 -10.92
N GLU A 50 9.43 7.06 -10.20
CA GLU A 50 10.27 5.94 -10.65
C GLU A 50 9.47 4.92 -11.49
N ASP A 51 8.20 4.68 -11.16
CA ASP A 51 7.32 3.73 -11.84
C ASP A 51 5.93 4.36 -12.10
N GLU A 52 5.72 4.80 -13.35
CA GLU A 52 4.46 5.46 -13.77
C GLU A 52 3.28 4.47 -13.86
N ASP A 53 3.56 3.18 -14.03
CA ASP A 53 2.60 2.08 -14.13
C ASP A 53 2.48 1.29 -12.81
N LEU A 54 2.86 1.92 -11.69
CA LEU A 54 2.89 1.28 -10.38
C LEU A 54 1.54 0.63 -10.07
N SER A 55 1.56 -0.69 -9.95
CA SER A 55 0.37 -1.45 -9.58
C SER A 55 0.08 -1.36 -8.08
N TRP A 56 -1.17 -1.61 -7.70
CA TRP A 56 -1.56 -1.72 -6.29
C TRP A 56 -0.71 -2.75 -5.52
N GLU A 57 -0.38 -3.88 -6.14
CA GLU A 57 0.45 -4.91 -5.52
C GLU A 57 1.88 -4.40 -5.27
N GLY A 58 2.50 -3.77 -6.28
CA GLY A 58 3.83 -3.17 -6.13
C GLY A 58 3.85 -2.07 -5.07
N LEU A 59 2.76 -1.32 -4.94
CA LEU A 59 2.62 -0.33 -3.88
C LEU A 59 2.56 -0.97 -2.48
N LYS A 60 1.79 -2.06 -2.31
CA LYS A 60 1.74 -2.82 -1.05
C LYS A 60 3.12 -3.30 -0.64
N GLU A 61 3.86 -3.89 -1.58
CA GLU A 61 5.23 -4.36 -1.33
C GLU A 61 6.16 -3.22 -0.92
N ALA A 62 6.11 -2.08 -1.61
CA ALA A 62 6.92 -0.91 -1.30
C ALA A 62 6.62 -0.34 0.10
N LEU A 63 5.34 -0.30 0.47
CA LEU A 63 4.89 0.13 1.80
C LEU A 63 5.38 -0.79 2.90
N LEU A 64 5.18 -2.10 2.76
CA LEU A 64 5.62 -3.08 3.74
C LEU A 64 7.15 -3.09 3.87
N LYS A 65 7.88 -2.99 2.76
CA LYS A 65 9.34 -2.91 2.76
C LYS A 65 9.87 -1.67 3.50
N ARG A 66 9.19 -0.53 3.38
CA ARG A 66 9.65 0.73 3.95
C ARG A 66 9.18 0.97 5.38
N TYR A 67 7.93 0.63 5.68
CA TYR A 67 7.26 0.96 6.94
C TYR A 67 6.95 -0.27 7.80
N GLY A 68 7.04 -1.49 7.24
CA GLY A 68 6.74 -2.74 7.96
C GLY A 68 7.88 -3.28 8.81
N GLY A 69 8.70 -2.40 9.40
CA GLY A 69 10.00 -2.74 10.00
C GLY A 69 10.03 -3.94 10.96
N HIS A 70 11.13 -4.71 10.87
CA HIS A 70 11.58 -5.88 11.65
C HIS A 70 10.97 -7.25 11.35
N GLY A 71 11.28 -7.77 10.18
CA GLY A 71 11.34 -9.22 9.96
C GLY A 71 11.63 -9.53 8.50
N GLU A 72 12.86 -9.95 8.17
CA GLU A 72 13.25 -10.45 6.84
C GLU A 72 12.45 -11.70 6.37
N GLY A 73 11.44 -12.14 7.14
CA GLY A 73 10.51 -13.23 6.79
C GLY A 73 9.02 -12.85 6.76
N ASP A 74 8.62 -11.66 7.23
CA ASP A 74 7.20 -11.39 7.56
C ASP A 74 6.39 -10.77 6.42
N VAL A 75 7.05 -10.04 5.49
CA VAL A 75 6.38 -9.34 4.38
C VAL A 75 5.62 -10.31 3.47
N TYR A 76 6.18 -11.50 3.21
CA TYR A 76 5.54 -12.52 2.38
C TYR A 76 4.47 -13.30 3.15
N GLU A 77 4.64 -13.54 4.46
CA GLU A 77 3.63 -14.16 5.31
C GLU A 77 2.39 -13.27 5.43
N GLN A 78 2.56 -11.97 5.73
CA GLN A 78 1.46 -11.01 5.82
C GLN A 78 0.70 -10.87 4.49
N LEU A 79 1.41 -10.86 3.35
CA LEU A 79 0.77 -10.85 2.02
C LEU A 79 0.03 -12.15 1.70
N SER A 80 0.51 -13.29 2.23
CA SER A 80 -0.16 -14.60 2.08
C SER A 80 -1.43 -14.68 2.93
N GLU A 81 -1.39 -14.15 4.16
CA GLU A 81 -2.55 -14.03 5.04
C GLU A 81 -3.62 -13.10 4.46
N LEU A 82 -3.22 -12.00 3.84
CA LEU A 82 -4.15 -11.09 3.13
C LEU A 82 -4.81 -11.73 1.91
N LYS A 83 -4.17 -12.72 1.28
CA LYS A 83 -4.70 -13.42 0.11
C LYS A 83 -5.66 -14.55 0.44
N GLN A 84 -5.80 -14.96 1.71
CA GLN A 84 -6.56 -16.14 2.08
C GLN A 84 -7.90 -15.78 2.77
N GLU A 85 -8.87 -15.37 1.95
CA GLU A 85 -10.32 -15.48 2.21
C GLU A 85 -11.03 -16.13 1.01
#